data_AF-A0A016QMI3-F1
#
_entry.id   AF-A0A016QMI3-F1
#
_cell.length_a   1.000
_cell.length_b   1.000
_cell.length_c   1.000
_cell.angle_alpha   90.00
_cell.angle_beta   90.00
_cell.angle_gamma   90.00
#
_symmetry.space_group_name_H-M   'P 1'
#
loop_
_entity.id
_entity.type
_entity.pdbx_description
1 polymer ?
#
loop_
_entity_poly.entity_id
_entity_poly.type
_entity_poly.pdbx_seq_one_letter_code
_entity_poly.pdbx_strand_id
1 'polypeptide(L)' 'MNDALALYLARQARSLGLDALNVEDADPETLRTFARAALHELAALGLVAGETEVGCWAVPRSPGH' A
#
# COMPACT_ATOMS: atom_id res chain seq x y z
N MET A 1 -11.04 13.00 0.58
CA MET A 1 -10.59 11.98 -0.40
C MET A 1 -9.11 11.75 -0.08
N ASN A 2 -8.55 10.54 -0.18
CA ASN A 2 -7.18 10.29 0.33
C ASN A 2 -6.09 10.76 -0.66
N ASP A 3 -5.93 12.08 -0.79
CA ASP A 3 -5.03 12.74 -1.76
C ASP A 3 -3.56 12.28 -1.64
N ALA A 4 -3.10 11.94 -0.42
CA ALA A 4 -1.76 11.44 -0.19
C ALA A 4 -1.52 10.06 -0.82
N LEU A 5 -2.49 9.14 -0.70
CA LEU A 5 -2.43 7.81 -1.32
C LEU A 5 -2.44 7.93 -2.84
N ALA A 6 -3.31 8.77 -3.39
CA ALA A 6 -3.39 8.99 -4.83
C ALA A 6 -2.06 9.51 -5.40
N LEU A 7 -1.44 10.48 -4.72
CA LEU A 7 -0.13 11.01 -5.11
C LEU A 7 0.99 9.97 -5.01
N TYR A 8 0.97 9.15 -3.96
CA TYR A 8 1.95 8.07 -3.80
C TYR A 8 1.84 7.03 -4.92
N LEU A 9 0.63 6.55 -5.22
CA LEU A 9 0.40 5.58 -6.30
C LEU A 9 0.77 6.16 -7.66
N ALA A 10 0.46 7.44 -7.93
CA ALA A 10 0.86 8.10 -9.15
C ALA A 10 2.39 8.18 -9.31
N ARG A 11 3.12 8.43 -8.22
CA ARG A 11 4.59 8.41 -8.21
C ARG A 11 5.14 7.01 -8.46
N GLN A 12 4.57 5.99 -7.84
CA GLN A 12 4.97 4.59 -8.04
C GLN A 12 4.74 4.12 -9.48
N ALA A 13 3.57 4.42 -10.06
CA ALA A 13 3.29 4.12 -11.46
C ALA A 13 4.33 4.77 -12.37
N ARG A 14 4.63 6.06 -12.15
CA ARG A 14 5.63 6.79 -12.94
C ARG A 14 7.05 6.24 -12.79
N SER A 15 7.47 5.82 -11.59
CA SER A 15 8.80 5.21 -11.41
C SER A 15 8.94 3.86 -12.09
N LEU A 16 7.82 3.14 -12.24
CA LEU A 16 7.76 1.84 -12.92
C LEU A 16 7.49 1.99 -14.43
N GLY A 17 7.34 3.21 -14.94
CA GLY A 17 6.97 3.45 -16.33
C GLY A 17 5.55 2.97 -16.68
N LEU A 18 4.68 2.79 -15.68
CA LEU A 18 3.30 2.33 -15.86
C LEU A 18 2.34 3.50 -16.05
N ASP A 19 1.42 3.33 -16.98
CA ASP A 19 0.26 4.19 -17.17
C ASP A 19 -0.94 3.38 -17.70
N ALA A 20 -2.12 4.01 -17.75
CA ALA A 20 -3.35 3.34 -18.13
C ALA A 20 -3.38 2.83 -19.59
N LEU A 21 -2.51 3.36 -20.46
CA LEU A 21 -2.44 2.98 -21.87
C LEU A 21 -1.47 1.82 -22.12
N ASN A 22 -0.54 1.57 -21.20
CA ASN A 22 0.52 0.56 -21.38
C ASN A 22 0.39 -0.66 -20.47
N VAL A 23 -0.62 -0.69 -19.60
CA VAL A 23 -0.81 -1.72 -18.58
C VAL A 23 -0.92 -3.14 -19.18
N GLU A 24 -1.55 -3.28 -20.35
CA GLU A 24 -1.76 -4.58 -21.00
C GLU A 24 -0.48 -5.16 -21.59
N ASP A 25 0.46 -4.30 -21.99
CA ASP A 25 1.75 -4.67 -22.58
C ASP A 25 2.91 -4.64 -21.57
N ALA A 26 2.63 -4.20 -20.34
CA ALA A 26 3.63 -4.05 -19.30
C ALA A 26 4.15 -5.41 -18.82
N ASP A 27 5.42 -5.42 -18.40
CA ASP A 27 6.04 -6.60 -17.83
C ASP A 27 5.28 -7.07 -16.56
N PRO A 28 4.96 -8.38 -16.43
CA PRO A 28 4.21 -8.90 -15.30
C PRO A 28 4.87 -8.66 -13.93
N GLU A 29 6.20 -8.63 -13.84
CA GLU A 29 6.90 -8.32 -12.59
C GLU A 29 6.72 -6.85 -12.21
N THR A 30 6.69 -5.96 -13.20
CA THR A 30 6.40 -4.53 -13.02
C THR A 30 4.98 -4.31 -12.50
N LEU A 31 3.99 -5.00 -13.09
CA LEU A 31 2.59 -4.98 -12.62
C LEU A 31 2.48 -5.53 -11.19
N ARG A 32 3.16 -6.65 -10.90
CA ARG A 32 3.17 -7.25 -9.56
C ARG A 32 3.79 -6.33 -8.52
N THR A 33 4.84 -5.60 -8.90
CA THR A 33 5.49 -4.61 -8.05
C THR A 33 4.55 -3.47 -7.69
N PHE A 34 3.85 -2.91 -8.68
CA PHE A 34 2.85 -1.87 -8.45
C PHE A 34 1.69 -2.37 -7.58
N ALA A 35 1.16 -3.56 -7.87
CA ALA A 35 0.08 -4.17 -7.10
C ALA A 35 0.49 -4.42 -5.64
N ARG A 36 1.72 -4.88 -5.39
CA ARG A 36 2.24 -5.06 -4.03
C ARG A 36 2.30 -3.73 -3.26
N ALA A 37 2.79 -2.66 -3.90
CA ALA A 37 2.83 -1.35 -3.28
C ALA A 37 1.41 -0.82 -2.96
N ALA A 38 0.46 -0.98 -3.88
CA ALA A 38 -0.93 -0.58 -3.63
C ALA A 38 -1.58 -1.37 -2.50
N LEU A 39 -1.43 -2.70 -2.50
CA LEU A 39 -1.99 -3.57 -1.47
C LEU A 39 -1.37 -3.30 -0.09
N HIS A 40 -0.08 -2.98 -0.04
CA HIS A 40 0.60 -2.58 1.20
C HIS A 40 -0.03 -1.33 1.81
N GLU A 41 -0.23 -0.27 1.02
CA GLU A 41 -0.86 0.96 1.53
C GLU A 41 -2.33 0.75 1.91
N LEU A 42 -3.07 -0.02 1.12
CA LEU A 42 -4.46 -0.35 1.45
C LEU A 42 -4.55 -1.17 2.76
N ALA A 43 -3.59 -2.05 3.01
CA ALA A 43 -3.50 -2.79 4.26
C ALA A 43 -3.16 -1.88 5.45
N ALA A 44 -2.22 -0.94 5.26
CA ALA A 44 -1.88 0.06 6.28
C ALA A 44 -3.08 0.96 6.64
N LEU A 45 -4.00 1.17 5.70
CA LEU A 45 -5.28 1.86 5.92
C LEU A 45 -6.39 0.98 6.49
N GLY A 46 -6.13 -0.32 6.70
CA GLY A 46 -7.12 -1.29 7.18
C GLY A 46 -8.22 -1.64 6.17
N LEU A 47 -8.01 -1.34 4.88
CA LEU A 47 -9.00 -1.54 3.82
C LEU A 47 -8.92 -2.93 3.17
N VAL A 48 -7.77 -3.59 3.25
CA VAL A 48 -7.56 -4.97 2.81
C VAL A 48 -6.80 -5.75 3.87
N ALA A 49 -6.91 -7.08 3.83
CA ALA A 49 -6.05 -7.94 4.63
C ALA A 49 -4.59 -7.76 4.17
N GLY A 50 -3.71 -7.52 5.13
CA GLY A 50 -2.28 -7.50 4.90
C GLY A 50 -1.54 -8.09 6.08
N GLU A 51 -0.25 -8.36 5.87
CA GLU A 51 0.68 -8.74 6.92
C GLU A 51 0.77 -7.57 7.91
N THR A 52 -0.13 -7.58 8.88
CA THR A 52 0.02 -6.73 10.04
C THR A 52 1.17 -7.36 10.79
N GLU A 53 2.40 -6.84 10.62
CA GLU A 53 3.35 -6.94 11.72
C GLU A 53 2.66 -6.24 12.88
N VAL A 54 2.03 -7.06 13.73
CA VAL A 54 1.51 -6.66 15.02
C VAL A 54 2.74 -6.33 15.87
N GLY A 55 3.39 -5.21 15.57
CA GLY A 55 4.20 -4.51 16.53
C GLY A 55 3.25 -4.15 17.66
N CYS A 56 3.36 -4.90 18.75
CA CYS A 56 2.55 -4.80 19.95
C CYS A 56 2.44 -3.35 20.44
N TRP A 57 1.47 -2.59 19.93
CA TRP A 57 0.99 -1.34 20.54
C TRP A 57 -0.10 -1.62 21.57
N ALA A 58 -0.06 -2.80 22.20
CA ALA A 58 -0.75 -3.01 23.46
C ALA A 58 0.00 -2.21 24.53
N VAL A 59 -0.37 -0.93 24.67
CA VAL A 59 -0.04 -0.12 25.85
C VAL A 59 -0.40 -0.94 27.09
N PRO A 60 0.53 -1.13 28.05
CA PRO A 60 0.18 -1.75 29.32
C PRO A 60 -0.88 -0.88 29.99
N ARG A 61 -2.04 -1.46 30.31
CA ARG A 61 -3.04 -0.79 31.13
C ARG A 61 -2.37 -0.46 32.46
N SER A 62 -2.20 0.82 32.78
CA SER A 62 -1.68 1.24 34.08
C SER A 62 -2.61 0.71 35.18
N PRO A 63 -2.07 0.17 36.28
CA PRO A 63 -2.86 -0.46 37.33
C PRO A 63 -3.46 0.60 38.29
N GLY A 64 -4.72 0.38 38.69
CA GLY A 64 -5.41 1.08 39.79
C GLY A 64 -5.97 2.46 39.40
N HIS A 65 -7.20 2.82 39.75
CA HIS A 65 -7.97 2.58 40.97
C HIS A 65 -9.46 2.49 40.62
#